data_AF-A0A2J4XW92-F1
#
_entry.id   AF-A0A2J4XW92-F1
#
_cell.length_a   1.000
_cell.length_b   1.000
_cell.length_c   1.000
_cell.angle_alpha   90.00
_cell.angle_beta   90.00
_cell.angle_gamma   90.00
#
_symmetry.space_group_name_H-M   'P 1'
#
loop_
_entity.id
_entity.type
_entity.pdbx_description
1 polymer ?
#
loop_
_entity_poly.entity_id
_entity_poly.type
_entity_poly.pdbx_seq_one_letter_code
_entity_poly.pdbx_strand_id
1 'polypeptide(L)' 'MRKNILSTAIAEKPYLLDELTYETECVLAILRTINDVSDPHTKSYLVDASELICSRLFEKLQHNERIENGDN' A
#
# COMPACT_ATOMS: atom_id res chain seq x y z
N MET A 1 12.84 11.02 -18.51
CA MET A 1 11.82 10.81 -17.44
C MET A 1 12.51 10.12 -16.28
N ARG A 2 12.64 10.79 -15.11
CA ARG A 2 13.15 10.15 -13.90
C ARG A 2 12.01 9.31 -13.31
N LYS A 3 12.10 7.99 -13.47
CA LYS A 3 11.33 7.04 -12.68
C LYS A 3 11.79 7.25 -11.23
N ASN A 4 10.98 7.93 -10.42
CA ASN A 4 11.15 7.92 -8.97
C ASN A 4 10.79 6.50 -8.50
N ILE A 5 11.69 5.56 -8.74
CA ILE A 5 11.67 4.29 -8.05
C ILE A 5 12.21 4.64 -6.67
N LEU A 6 11.29 4.93 -5.74
CA LEU A 6 11.56 4.64 -4.34
C LEU A 6 11.91 3.16 -4.34
N SER A 7 13.20 2.86 -4.35
CA SER A 7 13.70 1.51 -4.18
C SER A 7 13.38 1.15 -2.75
N THR A 8 12.17 0.66 -2.53
CA THR A 8 11.86 -0.25 -1.45
C THR A 8 12.71 -1.47 -1.73
N ALA A 9 13.89 -1.51 -1.10
CA ALA A 9 14.68 -2.72 -1.05
C ALA A 9 13.73 -3.83 -0.62
N ILE A 10 13.53 -4.83 -1.49
CA ILE A 10 12.70 -5.98 -1.17
C ILE A 10 13.36 -6.62 0.06
N ALA A 11 12.65 -6.59 1.20
CA ALA A 11 13.19 -7.09 2.44
C ALA A 11 13.49 -8.59 2.28
N GLU A 12 14.66 -9.07 2.68
CA GLU A 12 14.95 -10.52 2.64
C GLU A 12 14.07 -11.34 3.60
N LYS A 13 13.34 -10.66 4.49
CA LYS A 13 12.47 -11.24 5.51
C LYS A 13 11.01 -10.90 5.21
N PRO A 14 10.06 -11.74 5.67
CA PRO A 14 8.64 -11.43 5.52
C PRO A 14 8.29 -10.18 6.34
N TYR A 15 7.37 -9.38 5.80
CA TYR A 15 6.78 -8.24 6.49
C TYR A 15 5.93 -8.72 7.66
N LEU A 16 6.04 -8.02 8.79
CA LEU A 16 5.30 -8.33 10.02
C LEU A 16 3.82 -7.99 9.87
N LEU A 17 2.97 -8.72 10.60
CA LEU A 17 1.52 -8.49 10.62
C LEU A 17 1.19 -7.03 10.96
N ASP A 18 1.85 -6.45 11.97
CA ASP A 18 1.61 -5.07 12.39
C ASP A 18 1.86 -4.05 11.28
N GLU A 19 2.85 -4.28 10.41
CA GLU A 19 3.13 -3.41 9.28
C GLU A 19 2.04 -3.49 8.20
N LEU A 20 1.55 -4.70 7.91
CA LEU A 20 0.46 -4.93 6.97
C LEU A 20 -0.86 -4.36 7.51
N THR A 21 -1.09 -4.50 8.82
CA THR A 21 -2.24 -3.94 9.52
C THR A 21 -2.23 -2.42 9.43
N TYR A 22 -1.09 -1.77 9.71
CA TYR A 22 -0.98 -0.31 9.63
C TYR A 22 -1.33 0.24 8.24
N GLU A 23 -0.79 -0.37 7.17
CA GLU A 23 -1.09 0.07 5.80
C GLU A 23 -2.57 -0.18 5.44
N THR A 24 -3.16 -1.29 5.92
CA THR A 24 -4.59 -1.58 5.76
C THR A 24 -5.47 -0.54 6.48
N GLU A 25 -5.11 -0.15 7.70
CA GLU A 25 -5.82 0.88 8.47
C GLU A 25 -5.76 2.24 7.77
N CYS A 26 -4.61 2.59 7.17
CA CYS A 26 -4.48 3.82 6.37
C CYS A 26 -5.44 3.84 5.19
N VAL A 27 -5.52 2.74 4.42
CA VAL A 27 -6.47 2.62 3.30
C VAL A 27 -7.90 2.77 3.79
N LEU A 28 -8.28 2.08 4.87
CA LEU A 28 -9.63 2.17 5.42
C LEU A 28 -9.99 3.59 5.89
N ALA A 29 -9.04 4.30 6.50
CA ALA A 29 -9.23 5.69 6.91
C ALA A 29 -9.46 6.61 5.70
N ILE A 30 -8.70 6.43 4.62
CA ILE A 30 -8.87 7.20 3.38
C ILE A 30 -10.24 6.92 2.75
N LEU A 31 -10.63 5.65 2.62
CA LEU A 31 -11.92 5.25 2.04
C LEU A 31 -13.12 5.81 2.83
N ARG A 32 -13.02 5.84 4.17
CA ARG A 32 -14.03 6.51 5.02
C ARG A 32 -14.08 8.01 4.71
N THR A 33 -12.92 8.66 4.65
CA THR A 33 -12.81 10.10 4.39
C THR A 33 -13.37 10.51 3.02
N ILE A 34 -13.21 9.68 1.98
CA ILE A 34 -13.74 9.96 0.63
C ILE A 34 -15.26 10.16 0.63
N ASN A 35 -15.99 9.47 1.51
CA ASN A 35 -17.45 9.62 1.62
C ASN A 35 -17.86 10.97 2.21
N ASP A 36 -17.03 11.56 3.07
CA ASP A 36 -17.31 12.81 3.79
C ASP A 36 -16.81 14.06 3.05
N VAL A 37 -15.85 13.90 2.13
CA VAL A 37 -15.35 14.99 1.28
C VAL A 37 -16.37 15.32 0.19
N SER A 38 -16.61 16.61 -0.07
CA SER A 38 -17.50 17.05 -1.15
C SER A 38 -16.74 17.52 -2.39
N ASP A 39 -15.52 18.03 -2.22
CA ASP A 39 -14.68 18.53 -3.31
C ASP A 39 -14.17 17.38 -4.21
N PRO A 40 -14.50 17.36 -5.52
CA PRO A 40 -14.08 16.29 -6.43
C PRO A 40 -12.57 16.16 -6.60
N HIS A 41 -11.83 17.27 -6.55
CA HIS A 41 -10.37 17.22 -6.69
C HIS A 41 -9.72 16.56 -5.48
N THR A 42 -10.15 16.92 -4.27
CA THR A 42 -9.71 16.28 -3.03
C THR A 42 -10.07 14.79 -3.01
N LYS A 43 -11.24 14.39 -3.51
CA LYS A 43 -11.57 12.97 -3.68
C LYS A 43 -10.59 12.25 -4.60
N SER A 44 -10.26 12.85 -5.73
CA SER A 44 -9.30 12.26 -6.68
C SER A 44 -7.95 12.02 -6.00
N TYR A 45 -7.43 12.99 -5.25
CA TYR A 45 -6.16 12.83 -4.53
C TYR A 45 -6.21 11.73 -3.47
N LEU A 46 -7.33 11.60 -2.76
CA LEU A 46 -7.52 10.53 -1.79
C LEU A 46 -7.60 9.15 -2.46
N VAL A 47 -8.24 9.05 -3.63
CA VAL A 47 -8.25 7.82 -4.42
C VAL A 47 -6.84 7.44 -4.85
N ASP A 48 -6.08 8.38 -5.44
CA ASP A 48 -4.69 8.14 -5.86
C ASP A 48 -3.80 7.70 -4.68
N ALA A 49 -3.98 8.33 -3.51
CA ALA A 49 -3.26 7.95 -2.29
C ALA A 49 -3.61 6.53 -1.83
N SER A 50 -4.89 6.15 -1.89
CA SER A 50 -5.32 4.78 -1.54
C SER A 50 -4.79 3.74 -2.52
N GLU A 51 -4.75 4.05 -3.83
CA GLU A 51 -4.18 3.17 -4.86
C GLU A 51 -2.68 2.93 -4.59
N LEU A 52 -1.94 3.98 -4.25
CA LEU A 52 -0.51 3.87 -3.96
C LEU A 52 -0.24 2.97 -2.75
N ILE A 53 -1.01 3.12 -1.67
CA ILE A 53 -0.86 2.30 -0.46
C ILE A 53 -1.27 0.85 -0.74
N CYS A 54 -2.40 0.64 -1.43
CA CYS A 54 -2.86 -0.70 -1.83
C CYS A 54 -1.83 -1.42 -2.70
N SER A 55 -1.22 -0.73 -3.67
CA SER A 55 -0.20 -1.32 -4.55
C SER A 55 1.01 -1.80 -3.75
N ARG A 56 1.48 -0.99 -2.79
CA ARG A 56 2.56 -1.38 -1.89
C ARG A 56 2.18 -2.55 -0.98
N LEU A 57 0.98 -2.51 -0.38
CA LEU A 57 0.48 -3.60 0.46
C LEU A 57 0.42 -4.92 -0.32
N PHE A 58 -0.05 -4.85 -1.57
CA PHE A 58 -0.11 -6.01 -2.45
C PHE A 58 1.28 -6.58 -2.74
N GLU A 59 2.26 -5.73 -3.08
CA GLU A 59 3.65 -6.15 -3.27
C GLU A 59 4.23 -6.85 -2.02
N LYS A 60 3.93 -6.34 -0.82
CA LYS A 60 4.36 -6.96 0.44
C LYS A 60 3.71 -8.32 0.70
N LEU A 61 2.42 -8.45 0.41
CA LEU A 61 1.71 -9.72 0.55
C LEU A 61 2.25 -10.77 -0.43
N GLN A 62 2.48 -10.40 -1.69
CA GLN A 62 3.11 -11.27 -2.68
C GLN A 62 4.53 -11.68 -2.26
N HIS A 63 5.27 -10.75 -1.66
CA HIS A 63 6.60 -11.04 -1.12
C HIS A 63 6.55 -12.07 0.01
N ASN A 64 5.63 -11.89 0.98
CA ASN A 64 5.43 -12.85 2.06
C ASN A 64 5.03 -14.24 1.52
N GLU A 65 4.13 -14.30 0.55
CA GLU A 65 3.71 -15.54 -0.11
C GLU A 65 4.89 -16.26 -0.79
N ARG A 66 5.77 -15.53 -1.49
CA ARG A 66 6.98 -16.11 -2.10
C ARG A 66 7.91 -16.73 -1.06
N ILE A 67 8.15 -16.03 0.05
CA ILE A 67 8.97 -16.56 1.14
C ILE A 67 8.34 -17.82 1.74
N GLU A 68 7.02 -17.83 1.97
CA GLU A 68 6.30 -19.00 2.49
C GLU A 68 6.37 -20.20 1.55
N ASN A 69 6.35 -19.97 0.24
CA ASN A 69 6.48 -20.99 -0.79
C ASN A 69 7.92 -21.48 -1.00
N GLY A 70 8.91 -20.81 -0.40
CA GLY A 70 10.34 -21.11 -0.58
C GLY A 70 10.93 -20.61 -1.89
N ASP A 71 10.22 -19.70 -2.58
CA ASP A 71 10.71 -19.02 -3.78
C ASP A 71 11.68 -17.91 -3.36
N ASN A 72 12.99 -18.13 -3.58
CA ASN A 72 14.07 -17.17 -3.32
C ASN A 72 14.28 -16.21 -4.50
#